data_AF-A0A1M7H1E0-F1
#
_entry.id   AF-A0A1M7H1E0-F1
#
_cell.length_a   1.000
_cell.length_b   1.000
_cell.length_c   1.000
_cell.angle_alpha   90.00
_cell.angle_beta   90.00
_cell.angle_gamma   90.00
#
_symmetry.space_group_name_H-M   'P 1'
#
loop_
_entity.id
_entity.type
_entity.pdbx_description
1 polymer ?
#
loop_
_entity_poly.entity_id
_entity_poly.type
_entity_poly.pdbx_seq_one_letter_code
_entity_poly.pdbx_strand_id
1 'polypeptide(L)'
;MSSTDIIQGLYLTIYERPADWAGLQYWTAELETKDFDAVADAFTQAPEFDEIYAGLTHKEQVSYLYEHLLGRAPEPAGLAFWEGRLNEGATPADLVREIRDGTQGSDQQAIAARIDDATEASYGELIDTLYAGYYDRAADEDGRDYWVEQIQQSYGNLDHVIQAFGESDEYIERFGSLSDEEQVGALYQSFFSRDAETEGINYWVEQLSSGTLDLANIAFAIAEGAGEQGNRIRPHCSKRWKSSIHLSPSPSPNPNRNLSLSPSPSPSLSLSPSLKIPLYRCPSRMRGVPAAIR
;
A
#
# COMPACT_ATOMS: atom_id res chain seq x y z
N MET A 1 7.51 -3.90 16.40
CA MET A 1 7.37 -3.50 14.98
C MET A 1 7.36 -4.77 14.18
N SER A 2 6.41 -4.88 13.26
CA SER A 2 6.28 -6.02 12.34
C SER A 2 7.28 -5.92 11.19
N SER A 3 7.43 -7.00 10.41
CA SER A 3 8.17 -6.96 9.14
C SER A 3 7.60 -5.90 8.18
N THR A 4 6.28 -5.72 8.15
CA THR A 4 5.62 -4.67 7.35
C THR A 4 6.07 -3.26 7.76
N ASP A 5 6.17 -2.97 9.06
CA ASP A 5 6.68 -1.68 9.55
C ASP A 5 8.14 -1.43 9.11
N ILE A 6 8.95 -2.50 9.09
CA ILE A 6 10.36 -2.43 8.67
C ILE A 6 10.44 -2.03 7.20
N ILE A 7 9.67 -2.71 6.35
CA ILE A 7 9.64 -2.46 4.92
C ILE A 7 9.07 -1.06 4.62
N GLN A 8 8.01 -0.63 5.29
CA GLN A 8 7.50 0.73 5.14
C GLN A 8 8.53 1.79 5.52
N GLY A 9 9.28 1.55 6.60
CA GLY A 9 10.39 2.40 7.00
C GLY A 9 11.44 2.53 5.90
N LEU A 10 11.83 1.43 5.25
CA LEU A 10 12.78 1.46 4.12
C LEU A 10 12.21 2.24 2.93
N TYR A 11 10.98 1.97 2.51
CA TYR A 11 10.32 2.66 1.40
C TYR A 11 10.22 4.18 1.62
N LEU A 12 9.73 4.60 2.79
CA LEU A 12 9.55 6.01 3.12
C LEU A 12 10.86 6.79 3.09
N THR A 13 11.93 6.16 3.55
CA THR A 13 13.21 6.84 3.75
C THR A 13 14.11 6.77 2.54
N ILE A 14 14.09 5.64 1.82
CA ILE A 14 14.95 5.40 0.66
C ILE A 14 14.29 5.92 -0.63
N TYR A 15 12.96 5.78 -0.77
CA TYR A 15 12.25 6.09 -2.02
C TYR A 15 11.22 7.23 -1.92
N GLU A 16 11.13 7.92 -0.78
CA GLU A 16 10.17 9.01 -0.50
C GLU A 16 8.69 8.64 -0.66
N ARG A 17 8.37 7.36 -0.63
CA ARG A 17 7.01 6.90 -0.86
C ARG A 17 6.66 5.74 0.06
N PRO A 18 5.39 5.56 0.43
CA PRO A 18 4.92 4.28 0.92
C PRO A 18 5.24 3.18 -0.10
N ALA A 19 5.41 1.97 0.40
CA ALA A 19 5.38 0.81 -0.48
C ALA A 19 4.05 0.79 -1.25
N ASP A 20 4.04 0.44 -2.53
CA ASP A 20 2.80 -0.10 -3.10
C ASP A 20 2.51 -1.45 -2.41
N TRP A 21 1.25 -1.86 -2.38
CA TRP A 21 0.85 -3.02 -1.57
C TRP A 21 1.48 -4.34 -2.06
N ALA A 22 1.71 -4.48 -3.37
CA ALA A 22 2.37 -5.67 -3.94
C ALA A 22 3.85 -5.70 -3.55
N GLY A 23 4.55 -4.57 -3.68
CA GLY A 23 5.91 -4.41 -3.19
C GLY A 23 6.03 -4.63 -1.69
N LEU A 24 5.07 -4.14 -0.90
CA LEU A 24 5.03 -4.37 0.55
C LEU A 24 4.96 -5.85 0.89
N GLN A 25 4.07 -6.61 0.23
CA GLN A 25 3.96 -8.05 0.41
C GLN A 25 5.24 -8.77 0.02
N TYR A 26 5.77 -8.48 -1.18
CA TYR A 26 6.98 -9.09 -1.70
C TYR A 26 8.16 -8.91 -0.74
N TRP A 27 8.49 -7.67 -0.37
CA TRP A 27 9.63 -7.40 0.49
C TRP A 27 9.43 -7.88 1.93
N THR A 28 8.18 -7.95 2.40
CA THR A 28 7.87 -8.55 3.71
C THR A 28 8.18 -10.04 3.70
N ALA A 29 7.75 -10.77 2.67
CA ALA A 29 8.06 -12.20 2.51
C ALA A 29 9.57 -12.45 2.33
N GLU A 30 10.25 -11.58 1.59
CA GLU A 30 11.71 -11.65 1.45
C GLU A 30 12.39 -11.42 2.81
N LEU A 31 11.91 -10.49 3.64
CA LEU A 31 12.47 -10.26 4.98
C LEU A 31 12.22 -11.41 5.96
N GLU A 32 11.21 -12.24 5.74
CA GLU A 32 10.95 -13.43 6.55
C GLU A 32 11.86 -14.62 6.19
N THR A 33 12.36 -14.64 4.95
CA THR A 33 13.19 -15.73 4.43
C THR A 33 14.68 -15.37 4.37
N LYS A 34 14.99 -14.09 4.25
CA LYS A 34 16.34 -13.51 4.26
C LYS A 34 16.57 -12.73 5.56
N ASP A 35 17.78 -12.22 5.75
CA ASP A 35 18.04 -11.24 6.80
C ASP A 35 17.78 -9.81 6.30
N PHE A 36 17.75 -8.88 7.26
CA PHE A 36 17.57 -7.46 6.95
C PHE A 36 18.67 -6.94 6.02
N ASP A 37 19.91 -7.40 6.18
CA ASP A 37 21.05 -6.87 5.44
C ASP A 37 20.90 -7.20 3.94
N ALA A 38 20.44 -8.40 3.59
CA ALA A 38 20.15 -8.76 2.20
C ALA A 38 19.00 -7.95 1.59
N VAL A 39 17.97 -7.61 2.37
CA VAL A 39 16.87 -6.73 1.91
C VAL A 39 17.35 -5.29 1.74
N ALA A 40 18.10 -4.77 2.72
CA ALA A 40 18.71 -3.45 2.68
C ALA A 40 19.64 -3.27 1.47
N ASP A 41 20.47 -4.27 1.18
CA ASP A 41 21.33 -4.30 0.00
C ASP A 41 20.51 -4.21 -1.30
N ALA A 42 19.41 -4.94 -1.38
CA ALA A 42 18.55 -4.90 -2.56
C ALA A 42 17.91 -3.52 -2.77
N PHE A 43 17.48 -2.85 -1.68
CA PHE A 43 16.93 -1.49 -1.76
C PHE A 43 17.97 -0.47 -2.23
N THR A 44 19.22 -0.58 -1.76
CA THR A 44 20.29 0.36 -2.12
C THR A 44 20.92 0.10 -3.49
N GLN A 45 20.71 -1.08 -4.07
CA GLN A 45 21.13 -1.42 -5.43
C GLN A 45 20.07 -1.11 -6.51
N ALA A 46 18.87 -0.71 -6.11
CA ALA A 46 17.80 -0.38 -7.04
C ALA A 46 18.12 0.92 -7.81
N PRO A 47 17.75 1.05 -9.11
CA PRO A 47 17.93 2.30 -9.86
C PRO A 47 17.30 3.53 -9.19
N GLU A 48 16.16 3.36 -8.52
CA GLU A 48 15.48 4.42 -7.76
C GLU A 48 16.36 4.99 -6.63
N PHE A 49 17.25 4.18 -6.03
CA PHE A 49 18.19 4.64 -5.03
C PHE A 49 19.19 5.64 -5.63
N ASP A 50 19.79 5.30 -6.77
CA ASP A 50 20.75 6.17 -7.45
C ASP A 50 20.08 7.47 -7.92
N GLU A 51 18.82 7.44 -8.36
CA GLU A 51 18.08 8.65 -8.75
C GLU A 51 17.96 9.68 -7.62
N ILE A 52 17.92 9.20 -6.38
CA ILE A 52 17.75 10.02 -5.18
C ILE A 52 19.09 10.38 -4.53
N TYR A 53 19.95 9.39 -4.32
CA TYR A 53 21.15 9.50 -3.49
C TYR A 53 22.41 9.82 -4.29
N ALA A 54 22.41 9.65 -5.62
CA ALA A 54 23.60 9.91 -6.42
C ALA A 54 24.01 11.39 -6.36
N GLY A 55 25.26 11.62 -5.97
CA GLY A 55 25.83 12.95 -5.84
C GLY A 55 25.52 13.67 -4.52
N LEU A 56 24.70 13.07 -3.64
CA LEU A 56 24.52 13.57 -2.27
C LEU A 56 25.76 13.25 -1.42
N THR A 57 26.25 14.25 -0.70
CA THR A 57 27.22 14.05 0.37
C THR A 57 26.59 13.26 1.51
N HIS A 58 27.39 12.53 2.31
CA HIS A 58 26.86 11.79 3.47
C HIS A 58 26.05 12.68 4.43
N LYS A 59 26.46 13.94 4.61
CA LYS A 59 25.70 14.92 5.39
C LYS A 59 24.31 15.22 4.81
N GLU A 60 24.22 15.34 3.49
CA GLU A 60 22.94 15.51 2.79
C GLU A 60 22.08 14.25 2.88
N GLN A 61 22.68 13.06 2.74
CA GLN A 61 21.98 11.78 2.89
C GLN A 61 21.36 11.63 4.29
N VAL A 62 22.10 11.97 5.35
CA VAL A 62 21.57 11.95 6.73
C VAL A 62 20.43 12.94 6.91
N SER A 63 20.61 14.17 6.39
CA SER A 63 19.58 15.21 6.50
C SER A 63 18.30 14.80 5.78
N TYR A 64 18.45 14.17 4.62
CA TYR A 64 17.38 13.63 3.81
C TYR A 64 16.62 12.50 4.54
N LEU A 65 17.35 11.55 5.12
CA LEU A 65 16.77 10.44 5.89
C LEU A 65 15.97 10.96 7.09
N TYR A 66 16.51 11.94 7.83
CA TYR A 66 15.84 12.56 8.96
C TYR A 66 14.53 13.26 8.58
N GLU A 67 14.51 13.99 7.45
CA GLU A 67 13.29 14.64 6.99
C GLU A 67 12.20 13.61 6.64
N HIS A 68 12.57 12.53 5.96
CA HIS A 68 11.62 11.51 5.51
C HIS A 68 11.18 10.56 6.63
N LEU A 69 12.07 10.21 7.57
CA LEU A 69 11.78 9.31 8.69
C LEU A 69 11.14 10.02 9.89
N LEU A 70 11.63 11.22 10.23
CA LEU A 70 11.28 11.94 11.46
C LEU A 70 10.53 13.25 11.19
N GLY A 71 10.63 13.82 9.98
CA GLY A 71 9.94 15.07 9.65
C GLY A 71 10.57 16.31 10.22
N ARG A 72 11.86 16.21 10.50
CA ARG A 72 12.65 17.28 11.08
C ARG A 72 14.09 17.12 10.63
N ALA A 73 14.83 18.21 10.60
CA ALA A 73 16.26 18.18 10.42
C ALA A 73 16.95 17.49 11.62
N PRO A 74 18.11 16.83 11.39
CA PRO A 74 18.93 16.29 12.47
C PRO A 74 19.56 17.42 13.28
N GLU A 75 19.71 17.20 14.58
CA GLU A 75 20.52 18.05 15.43
C GLU A 75 22.00 18.00 14.99
N PRO A 76 22.80 19.07 15.17
CA PRO A 76 24.19 19.09 14.70
C PRO A 76 25.06 17.93 15.20
N ALA A 77 24.86 17.49 16.45
CA ALA A 77 25.57 16.36 17.02
C ALA A 77 25.12 15.02 16.42
N GLY A 78 23.81 14.84 16.20
CA GLY A 78 23.26 13.65 15.53
C GLY A 78 23.71 13.58 14.08
N LEU A 79 23.68 14.70 13.36
CA LEU A 79 24.17 14.79 11.98
C LEU A 79 25.62 14.35 11.86
N ALA A 80 26.50 14.85 12.73
CA ALA A 80 27.92 14.46 12.74
C ALA A 80 28.12 12.97 13.08
N PHE A 81 27.31 12.42 14.00
CA PHE A 81 27.35 11.01 14.36
C PHE A 81 26.99 10.11 13.17
N TRP A 82 25.84 10.35 12.54
CA TRP A 82 25.37 9.54 11.42
C TRP A 82 26.19 9.73 10.15
N GLU A 83 26.71 10.94 9.90
CA GLU A 83 27.68 11.17 8.82
C GLU A 83 28.94 10.32 9.05
N GLY A 84 29.41 10.21 10.29
CA GLY A 84 30.49 9.31 10.69
C GLY A 84 30.19 7.84 10.33
N ARG A 85 28.98 7.36 10.62
CA ARG A 85 28.54 6.00 10.27
C ARG A 85 28.63 5.74 8.76
N LEU A 86 28.13 6.66 7.93
CA LEU A 86 28.21 6.55 6.47
C LEU A 86 29.67 6.59 5.97
N ASN A 87 30.52 7.43 6.58
CA ASN A 87 31.95 7.46 6.28
C ASN A 87 32.68 6.15 6.62
N GLU A 88 32.18 5.40 7.61
CA GLU A 88 32.69 4.08 8.02
C GLU A 88 32.13 2.92 7.17
N GLY A 89 31.26 3.22 6.20
CA GLY A 89 30.69 2.24 5.27
C GLY A 89 29.30 1.72 5.65
N ALA A 90 28.62 2.31 6.63
CA ALA A 90 27.21 2.03 6.84
C ALA A 90 26.39 2.51 5.63
N THR A 91 25.30 1.83 5.32
CA THR A 91 24.36 2.23 4.27
C THR A 91 23.26 3.14 4.82
N PRO A 92 22.54 3.91 3.98
CA PRO A 92 21.34 4.60 4.44
C PRO A 92 20.31 3.66 5.07
N ALA A 93 20.17 2.43 4.57
CA ALA A 93 19.28 1.43 5.15
C ALA A 93 19.70 1.01 6.57
N ASP A 94 21.01 0.91 6.85
CA ASP A 94 21.51 0.69 8.22
C ASP A 94 21.12 1.83 9.16
N LEU A 95 21.28 3.07 8.70
CA LEU A 95 20.86 4.25 9.47
C LEU A 95 19.36 4.23 9.76
N VAL A 96 18.51 3.85 8.80
CA VAL A 96 17.05 3.74 9.02
C VAL A 96 16.74 2.77 10.14
N ARG A 97 17.34 1.57 10.12
CA ARG A 97 17.20 0.56 11.17
C ARG A 97 17.69 1.09 12.52
N GLU A 98 18.92 1.61 12.57
CA GLU A 98 19.53 2.09 13.81
C GLU A 98 18.78 3.28 14.43
N ILE A 99 18.35 4.25 13.61
CA ILE A 99 17.55 5.40 14.05
C ILE A 99 16.22 4.90 14.59
N ARG A 100 15.49 4.10 13.81
CA ARG A 100 14.18 3.59 14.23
C ARG A 100 14.27 2.83 15.55
N ASP A 101 15.20 1.90 15.66
CA ASP A 101 15.35 1.03 16.83
C ASP A 101 15.89 1.80 18.06
N GLY A 102 16.64 2.90 17.84
CA GLY A 102 17.22 3.74 18.88
C GLY A 102 16.37 4.94 19.32
N THR A 103 15.38 5.36 18.54
CA THR A 103 14.53 6.53 18.84
C THR A 103 13.59 6.28 20.01
N GLN A 104 13.30 7.35 20.76
CA GLN A 104 12.41 7.32 21.93
C GLN A 104 11.54 8.59 21.96
N GLY A 105 10.49 8.57 22.77
CA GLY A 105 9.66 9.75 23.02
C GLY A 105 8.95 10.26 21.76
N SER A 106 9.07 11.57 21.48
CA SER A 106 8.39 12.20 20.34
C SER A 106 8.88 11.70 18.99
N ASP A 107 10.13 11.30 18.87
CA ASP A 107 10.69 10.78 17.62
C ASP A 107 10.12 9.40 17.28
N GLN A 108 9.99 8.53 18.28
CA GLN A 108 9.33 7.22 18.12
C GLN A 108 7.88 7.40 17.69
N GLN A 109 7.16 8.38 18.24
CA GLN A 109 5.79 8.71 17.84
C GLN A 109 5.72 9.25 16.41
N ALA A 110 6.69 10.07 16.00
CA ALA A 110 6.75 10.61 14.64
C ALA A 110 7.02 9.54 13.58
N ILE A 111 7.86 8.55 13.90
CA ILE A 111 8.10 7.38 13.04
C ILE A 111 6.85 6.53 12.95
N ALA A 112 6.23 6.21 14.10
CA ALA A 112 5.01 5.41 14.14
C ALA A 112 3.91 6.05 13.29
N ALA A 113 3.64 7.35 13.46
CA ALA A 113 2.62 8.06 12.69
C ALA A 113 2.88 8.03 11.18
N ARG A 114 4.15 8.14 10.75
CA ARG A 114 4.49 8.02 9.33
C ARG A 114 4.28 6.63 8.77
N ILE A 115 4.65 5.61 9.55
CA ILE A 115 4.44 4.22 9.16
C ILE A 115 2.94 3.93 9.09
N ASP A 116 2.15 4.45 10.02
CA ASP A 116 0.68 4.34 10.00
C ASP A 116 0.11 4.98 8.73
N ASP A 117 0.50 6.22 8.44
CA ASP A 117 0.03 6.94 7.25
C ASP A 117 0.48 6.24 5.94
N ALA A 118 1.69 5.67 5.90
CA ALA A 118 2.18 4.88 4.77
C ALA A 118 1.41 3.57 4.61
N THR A 119 1.11 2.91 5.72
CA THR A 119 0.34 1.67 5.76
C THR A 119 -1.08 1.90 5.28
N GLU A 120 -1.71 3.00 5.69
CA GLU A 120 -3.03 3.41 5.20
C GLU A 120 -3.00 3.70 3.69
N ALA A 121 -1.94 4.31 3.18
CA ALA A 121 -1.78 4.54 1.75
C ALA A 121 -1.67 3.21 0.97
N SER A 122 -0.78 2.30 1.40
CA SER A 122 -0.55 1.01 0.74
C SER A 122 -1.80 0.13 0.76
N TYR A 123 -2.32 -0.18 1.94
CA TYR A 123 -3.46 -1.08 2.05
C TYR A 123 -4.76 -0.42 1.60
N GLY A 124 -4.89 0.89 1.73
CA GLY A 124 -6.04 1.58 1.18
C GLY A 124 -6.12 1.48 -0.34
N GLU A 125 -4.98 1.55 -1.05
CA GLU A 125 -4.95 1.31 -2.50
C GLU A 125 -5.35 -0.13 -2.85
N LEU A 126 -4.88 -1.11 -2.08
CA LEU A 126 -5.31 -2.50 -2.22
C LEU A 126 -6.82 -2.63 -2.06
N ILE A 127 -7.38 -2.08 -0.98
CA ILE A 127 -8.81 -2.18 -0.70
C ILE A 127 -9.63 -1.49 -1.81
N ASP A 128 -9.25 -0.29 -2.23
CA ASP A 128 -9.91 0.39 -3.36
C ASP A 128 -9.87 -0.46 -4.64
N THR A 129 -8.74 -1.13 -4.90
CA THR A 129 -8.57 -2.04 -6.04
C THR A 129 -9.49 -3.26 -5.93
N LEU A 130 -9.59 -3.86 -4.75
CA LEU A 130 -10.48 -5.00 -4.50
C LEU A 130 -11.95 -4.62 -4.65
N TYR A 131 -12.39 -3.48 -4.09
CA TYR A 131 -13.76 -2.99 -4.27
C TYR A 131 -14.10 -2.75 -5.74
N ALA A 132 -13.19 -2.11 -6.49
CA ALA A 132 -13.40 -1.89 -7.91
C ALA A 132 -13.46 -3.21 -8.71
N GLY A 133 -12.57 -4.15 -8.41
CA GLY A 133 -12.51 -5.44 -9.09
C GLY A 133 -13.68 -6.37 -8.82
N TYR A 134 -14.04 -6.52 -7.54
CA TYR A 134 -15.06 -7.46 -7.09
C TYR A 134 -16.47 -6.89 -7.24
N TYR A 135 -16.65 -5.62 -6.91
CA TYR A 135 -17.97 -5.01 -6.74
C TYR A 135 -18.27 -3.90 -7.74
N ASP A 136 -17.33 -3.56 -8.63
CA ASP A 136 -17.50 -2.51 -9.65
C ASP A 136 -17.88 -1.15 -9.04
N ARG A 137 -17.35 -0.87 -7.85
CA ARG A 137 -17.56 0.39 -7.12
C ARG A 137 -16.32 0.76 -6.31
N ALA A 138 -16.21 2.04 -5.94
CA ALA A 138 -15.22 2.45 -4.95
C ALA A 138 -15.64 1.99 -3.55
N ALA A 139 -14.65 1.77 -2.68
CA ALA A 139 -14.88 1.68 -1.25
C ALA A 139 -15.43 3.02 -0.73
N ASP A 140 -16.35 2.97 0.23
CA ASP A 140 -16.61 4.12 1.07
C ASP A 140 -15.50 4.28 2.12
N GLU A 141 -15.36 5.48 2.69
CA GLU A 141 -14.29 5.83 3.63
C GLU A 141 -14.31 4.92 4.87
N ASP A 142 -15.48 4.71 5.49
CA ASP A 142 -15.62 3.87 6.67
C ASP A 142 -15.27 2.40 6.38
N GLY A 143 -15.71 1.87 5.23
CA GLY A 143 -15.39 0.52 4.78
C GLY A 143 -13.91 0.33 4.49
N ARG A 144 -13.28 1.30 3.81
CA ARG A 144 -11.84 1.28 3.53
C ARG A 144 -11.03 1.26 4.83
N ASP A 145 -11.36 2.16 5.75
CA ASP A 145 -10.64 2.30 7.02
C ASP A 145 -10.80 1.05 7.90
N TYR A 146 -12.00 0.46 7.92
CA TYR A 146 -12.23 -0.82 8.60
C TYR A 146 -11.28 -1.91 8.10
N TRP A 147 -11.17 -2.09 6.78
CA TRP A 147 -10.32 -3.13 6.21
C TRP A 147 -8.84 -2.86 6.44
N VAL A 148 -8.39 -1.61 6.30
CA VAL A 148 -7.01 -1.22 6.61
C VAL A 148 -6.68 -1.56 8.07
N GLU A 149 -7.58 -1.25 9.01
CA GLU A 149 -7.41 -1.60 10.42
C GLU A 149 -7.33 -3.13 10.62
N GLN A 150 -8.19 -3.91 9.95
CA GLN A 150 -8.13 -5.38 10.02
C GLN A 150 -6.78 -5.92 9.53
N ILE A 151 -6.23 -5.36 8.44
CA ILE A 151 -4.93 -5.76 7.90
C ILE A 151 -3.79 -5.39 8.85
N GLN A 152 -3.85 -4.21 9.47
CA GLN A 152 -2.86 -3.79 10.46
C GLN A 152 -2.87 -4.71 11.69
N GLN A 153 -4.06 -5.07 12.19
CA GLN A 153 -4.21 -5.98 13.32
C GLN A 153 -3.73 -7.40 13.02
N SER A 154 -3.77 -7.82 11.75
CA SER A 154 -3.25 -9.12 11.29
C SER A 154 -1.76 -9.07 10.87
N TYR A 155 -1.06 -7.96 11.16
CA TYR A 155 0.33 -7.73 10.77
C TYR A 155 0.58 -7.85 9.26
N GLY A 156 -0.41 -7.48 8.44
CA GLY A 156 -0.33 -7.54 6.98
C GLY A 156 -0.80 -8.86 6.36
N ASN A 157 -1.29 -9.82 7.17
CA ASN A 157 -1.91 -11.03 6.63
C ASN A 157 -3.26 -10.67 5.96
N LEU A 158 -3.38 -11.02 4.67
CA LEU A 158 -4.54 -10.66 3.85
C LEU A 158 -5.59 -11.78 3.75
N ASP A 159 -5.36 -12.95 4.32
CA ASP A 159 -6.22 -14.14 4.14
C ASP A 159 -7.67 -13.84 4.55
N HIS A 160 -7.86 -13.15 5.68
CA HIS A 160 -9.18 -12.76 6.15
C HIS A 160 -9.87 -11.76 5.21
N VAL A 161 -9.13 -10.83 4.61
CA VAL A 161 -9.67 -9.86 3.66
C VAL A 161 -10.07 -10.56 2.37
N ILE A 162 -9.18 -11.39 1.82
CA ILE A 162 -9.42 -12.17 0.60
C ILE A 162 -10.67 -13.05 0.78
N GLN A 163 -10.74 -13.78 1.90
CA GLN A 163 -11.89 -14.62 2.22
C GLN A 163 -13.18 -13.82 2.33
N ALA A 164 -13.17 -12.70 3.06
CA ALA A 164 -14.38 -11.91 3.26
C ALA A 164 -14.94 -11.33 1.95
N PHE A 165 -14.06 -10.90 1.03
CA PHE A 165 -14.51 -10.43 -0.29
C PHE A 165 -15.08 -11.58 -1.12
N GLY A 166 -14.41 -12.74 -1.12
CA GLY A 166 -14.80 -13.94 -1.85
C GLY A 166 -16.03 -14.69 -1.31
N GLU A 167 -16.50 -14.37 -0.11
CA GLU A 167 -17.69 -14.98 0.51
C GLU A 167 -18.88 -14.01 0.59
N SER A 168 -18.71 -12.78 0.12
CA SER A 168 -19.76 -11.75 0.18
C SER A 168 -20.96 -12.07 -0.71
N ASP A 169 -22.15 -11.64 -0.29
CA ASP A 169 -23.38 -11.76 -1.09
C ASP A 169 -23.22 -11.09 -2.47
N GLU A 170 -22.53 -9.95 -2.54
CA GLU A 170 -22.22 -9.22 -3.78
C GLU A 170 -21.36 -10.06 -4.74
N TYR A 171 -20.36 -10.77 -4.21
CA TYR A 171 -19.52 -11.69 -4.99
C TYR A 171 -20.34 -12.89 -5.49
N ILE A 172 -21.16 -13.50 -4.64
CA ILE A 172 -21.99 -14.64 -5.02
C ILE A 172 -22.98 -14.25 -6.12
N GLU A 173 -23.59 -13.07 -6.02
CA GLU A 173 -24.51 -12.54 -7.03
C GLU A 173 -23.80 -12.33 -8.38
N ARG A 174 -22.58 -11.80 -8.38
CA ARG A 174 -21.83 -11.48 -9.60
C ARG A 174 -21.19 -12.71 -10.26
N PHE A 175 -20.61 -13.61 -9.49
CA PHE A 175 -19.77 -14.70 -10.00
C PHE A 175 -20.38 -16.10 -9.80
N GLY A 176 -21.29 -16.27 -8.83
CA GLY A 176 -21.71 -17.60 -8.36
C GLY A 176 -22.49 -18.45 -9.36
N SER A 177 -23.00 -17.87 -10.44
CA SER A 177 -23.70 -18.60 -11.53
C SER A 177 -22.88 -18.75 -12.82
N LEU A 178 -21.71 -18.11 -12.88
CA LEU A 178 -20.82 -18.14 -14.03
C LEU A 178 -19.99 -19.43 -14.04
N SER A 179 -19.61 -19.90 -15.22
CA SER A 179 -18.57 -20.93 -15.36
C SER A 179 -17.20 -20.41 -14.96
N ASP A 180 -16.26 -21.29 -14.61
CA ASP A 180 -14.88 -20.92 -14.25
C ASP A 180 -14.23 -19.99 -15.30
N GLU A 181 -14.44 -20.26 -16.59
CA GLU A 181 -13.93 -19.43 -17.69
C GLU A 181 -14.55 -18.02 -17.69
N GLU A 182 -15.86 -17.93 -17.50
CA GLU A 182 -16.60 -16.66 -17.42
C GLU A 182 -16.22 -15.87 -16.15
N GLN A 183 -15.98 -16.56 -15.03
CA GLN A 183 -15.53 -15.96 -13.77
C GLN A 183 -14.17 -15.29 -13.96
N VAL A 184 -13.18 -16.02 -14.48
CA VAL A 184 -11.84 -15.48 -14.76
C VAL A 184 -11.91 -14.33 -15.77
N GLY A 185 -12.68 -14.50 -16.85
CA GLY A 185 -12.87 -13.45 -17.86
C GLY A 185 -13.47 -12.16 -17.27
N ALA A 186 -14.46 -12.29 -16.39
CA ALA A 186 -15.08 -11.17 -15.70
C ALA A 186 -14.11 -10.43 -14.77
N LEU A 187 -13.21 -11.15 -14.07
CA LEU A 187 -12.17 -10.52 -13.24
C LEU A 187 -11.21 -9.67 -14.08
N TYR A 188 -10.75 -10.18 -15.22
CA TYR A 188 -9.89 -9.40 -16.12
C TYR A 188 -10.59 -8.15 -16.66
N GLN A 189 -11.87 -8.25 -17.00
CA GLN A 189 -12.66 -7.10 -17.40
C GLN A 189 -12.78 -6.08 -16.26
N SER A 190 -13.03 -6.52 -15.02
CA SER A 190 -13.12 -5.61 -13.87
C SER A 190 -11.79 -4.92 -13.57
N PHE A 191 -10.67 -5.65 -13.50
CA PHE A 191 -9.38 -5.09 -13.08
C PHE A 191 -8.62 -4.35 -14.19
N PHE A 192 -8.74 -4.80 -15.43
CA PHE A 192 -7.95 -4.27 -16.56
C PHE A 192 -8.78 -3.65 -17.68
N SER A 193 -10.12 -3.73 -17.62
CA SER A 193 -11.02 -3.28 -18.69
C SER A 193 -10.67 -3.89 -20.06
N ARG A 194 -10.23 -5.15 -20.06
CA ARG A 194 -9.89 -5.91 -21.26
C ARG A 194 -10.16 -7.39 -21.07
N ASP A 195 -10.27 -8.10 -22.19
CA ASP A 195 -10.30 -9.55 -22.18
C ASP A 195 -8.91 -10.11 -21.81
N ALA A 196 -8.93 -11.22 -21.09
CA ALA A 196 -7.74 -12.02 -20.85
C ALA A 196 -7.31 -12.73 -22.15
N GLU A 197 -6.01 -12.98 -22.27
CA GLU A 197 -5.51 -13.85 -23.34
C GLU A 197 -5.88 -15.31 -23.04
N THR A 198 -6.12 -16.10 -24.09
CA THR A 198 -6.57 -17.50 -23.95
C THR A 198 -5.63 -18.34 -23.09
N GLU A 199 -4.30 -18.14 -23.22
CA GLU A 199 -3.33 -18.86 -22.39
C GLU A 199 -3.46 -18.51 -20.90
N GLY A 200 -3.71 -17.23 -20.57
CA GLY A 200 -3.93 -16.77 -19.21
C GLY A 200 -5.23 -17.31 -18.61
N ILE A 201 -6.34 -17.30 -19.37
CA ILE A 201 -7.60 -17.91 -18.96
C ILE A 201 -7.39 -19.39 -18.63
N ASN A 202 -6.76 -20.14 -19.53
CA ASN A 202 -6.54 -21.57 -19.35
C ASN A 202 -5.75 -21.87 -18.08
N TYR A 203 -4.71 -21.08 -17.78
CA TYR A 203 -3.94 -21.22 -16.56
C TYR A 203 -4.80 -21.05 -15.30
N TRP A 204 -5.56 -19.95 -15.21
CA TRP A 204 -6.39 -19.68 -14.03
C TRP A 204 -7.53 -20.67 -13.86
N VAL A 205 -8.18 -21.07 -14.96
CA VAL A 205 -9.23 -22.09 -14.95
C VAL A 205 -8.68 -23.44 -14.48
N GLU A 206 -7.44 -23.80 -14.83
CA GLU A 206 -6.80 -25.01 -14.30
C GLU A 206 -6.58 -24.91 -12.77
N GLN A 207 -6.12 -23.76 -12.27
CA GLN A 207 -5.93 -23.57 -10.82
C GLN A 207 -7.27 -23.64 -10.06
N LEU A 208 -8.33 -23.05 -10.62
CA LEU A 208 -9.66 -23.02 -10.05
C LEU A 208 -10.32 -24.41 -10.04
N SER A 209 -10.35 -25.08 -11.20
CA SER A 209 -10.99 -26.38 -11.37
C SER A 209 -10.27 -27.52 -10.62
N SER A 210 -8.96 -27.40 -10.40
CA SER A 210 -8.20 -28.32 -9.55
C SER A 210 -8.40 -28.09 -8.05
N GLY A 211 -8.99 -26.96 -7.67
CA GLY A 211 -9.12 -26.54 -6.27
C GLY A 211 -7.80 -26.11 -5.63
N THR A 212 -6.76 -25.86 -6.43
CA THR A 212 -5.46 -25.37 -5.94
C THR A 212 -5.59 -23.95 -5.41
N LEU A 213 -6.34 -23.11 -6.13
CA LEU A 213 -6.74 -21.78 -5.69
C LEU A 213 -8.26 -21.66 -5.81
N ASP A 214 -8.87 -20.92 -4.90
CA ASP A 214 -10.23 -20.45 -5.09
C ASP A 214 -10.26 -19.16 -5.93
N LEU A 215 -11.44 -18.78 -6.39
CA LEU A 215 -11.60 -17.61 -7.25
C LEU A 215 -11.23 -16.30 -6.51
N ALA A 216 -11.31 -16.25 -5.18
CA ALA A 216 -10.92 -15.09 -4.40
C ALA A 216 -9.40 -14.86 -4.43
N ASN A 217 -8.63 -15.93 -4.23
CA ASN A 217 -7.17 -15.91 -4.34
C ASN A 217 -6.73 -15.62 -5.79
N ILE A 218 -7.43 -16.14 -6.80
CA ILE A 218 -7.17 -15.81 -8.20
C ILE A 218 -7.42 -14.32 -8.48
N ALA A 219 -8.54 -13.79 -8.02
CA ALA A 219 -8.87 -12.37 -8.18
C ALA A 219 -7.85 -11.47 -7.47
N PHE A 220 -7.38 -11.86 -6.28
CA PHE A 220 -6.31 -11.17 -5.58
C PHE A 220 -5.01 -11.17 -6.41
N ALA A 221 -4.57 -12.34 -6.91
CA ALA A 221 -3.39 -12.47 -7.75
C ALA A 221 -3.47 -11.62 -9.05
N ILE A 222 -4.66 -11.58 -9.68
CA ILE A 222 -4.95 -10.74 -10.85
C ILE A 222 -4.88 -9.25 -10.47
N ALA A 223 -5.33 -8.87 -9.27
CA ALA A 223 -5.25 -7.51 -8.76
C ALA A 223 -3.79 -7.06 -8.54
N GLU A 224 -2.89 -7.96 -8.08
CA GLU A 224 -1.46 -7.62 -7.89
C GLU A 224 -0.84 -7.18 -9.21
N GLY A 225 -1.09 -7.93 -10.28
CA GLY A 225 -0.63 -7.58 -11.64
C GLY A 225 -1.26 -6.29 -12.17
N ALA A 226 -2.45 -5.89 -11.70
CA ALA A 226 -3.08 -4.62 -12.08
C ALA A 226 -2.42 -3.42 -11.39
N GLY A 227 -2.00 -3.58 -10.13
CA GLY A 227 -1.27 -2.56 -9.37
C GLY A 227 0.05 -2.15 -10.04
N GLU A 228 0.82 -3.13 -10.54
CA GLU A 228 2.10 -2.87 -11.22
C GLU A 228 1.94 -2.05 -12.52
N GLN A 229 0.86 -2.26 -13.28
CA GLN A 229 0.61 -1.52 -14.52
C GLN A 229 -0.09 -0.17 -14.28
N GLY A 230 -0.94 -0.07 -13.26
CA GLY A 230 -1.64 1.16 -12.88
C GLY A 230 -0.70 2.28 -12.44
N ASN A 231 0.40 1.93 -11.76
CA ASN A 231 1.42 2.88 -11.28
C ASN A 231 2.23 3.52 -12.43
N ARG A 232 2.26 2.91 -13.63
CA ARG A 232 2.89 3.53 -14.83
C ARG A 232 2.01 4.59 -15.49
N ILE A 233 0.70 4.61 -15.23
CA ILE A 233 -0.27 5.51 -15.89
C ILE A 233 -0.72 6.66 -14.98
N ARG A 234 -0.59 6.53 -13.66
CA ARG A 234 -0.88 7.60 -12.69
C ARG A 234 0.42 8.27 -12.24
N PRO A 235 0.81 9.45 -12.75
CA PRO A 235 1.88 10.20 -12.10
C PRO A 235 1.43 10.49 -10.67
N HIS A 236 2.26 10.07 -9.71
CA HIS A 236 2.00 10.07 -8.27
C HIS A 236 1.17 11.29 -7.83
N CYS A 237 -0.10 11.04 -7.49
CA CYS A 237 -0.84 11.96 -6.63
C CYS A 237 -0.27 11.77 -5.21
N SER A 238 0.93 12.28 -4.96
CA SER A 238 1.37 12.45 -3.59
C SER A 238 0.38 13.39 -2.91
N LYS A 239 -0.30 12.90 -1.87
CA LYS A 239 -0.74 13.80 -0.81
C LYS A 239 0.55 14.52 -0.40
N ARG A 240 0.73 15.77 -0.82
CA ARG A 240 1.82 16.59 -0.30
C ARG A 240 1.55 16.69 1.20
N TRP A 241 2.29 15.93 1.99
CA TRP A 241 2.23 15.89 3.45
C TRP A 241 2.24 17.33 3.97
N LYS A 242 1.06 17.86 4.29
CA LYS A 242 0.94 19.15 4.95
C LYS A 242 0.94 18.86 6.43
N SER A 243 2.05 19.24 7.06
CA SER A 243 2.27 19.21 8.49
C SER A 243 1.14 19.96 9.22
N SER A 244 0.15 19.23 9.74
CA SER A 244 -0.84 19.71 10.71
C SER A 244 -1.47 18.52 11.41
N ILE A 245 -0.76 17.98 12.41
CA ILE A 245 -1.35 17.09 13.40
C ILE A 245 -2.39 17.90 14.19
N HIS A 246 -3.66 17.57 14.06
CA HIS A 246 -4.70 17.99 14.99
C HIS A 246 -5.31 16.73 15.62
N LEU A 247 -4.73 16.33 16.75
CA LEU A 247 -5.26 15.28 17.61
C LEU A 247 -6.62 15.72 18.16
N SER A 248 -7.70 15.11 17.67
CA SER A 248 -8.97 15.09 18.38
C SER A 248 -9.08 13.78 19.17
N PRO A 249 -9.49 13.80 20.45
CA PRO A 249 -9.56 12.59 21.26
C PRO A 249 -10.69 11.69 20.75
N SER A 250 -10.34 10.45 20.38
CA SER A 250 -11.30 9.39 20.05
C SER A 250 -12.10 8.97 21.30
N PRO A 251 -13.44 8.81 21.20
CA PRO A 251 -14.23 8.27 22.30
C PRO A 251 -14.06 6.75 22.41
N SER A 252 -13.84 6.28 23.63
CA SER A 252 -13.64 4.89 24.04
C SER A 252 -14.63 3.87 23.44
N PRO A 253 -14.20 2.64 23.11
CA PRO A 253 -15.06 1.61 22.55
C PRO A 253 -16.08 1.09 23.59
N ASN A 254 -17.35 1.02 23.19
CA ASN A 254 -18.45 0.47 23.99
C ASN A 254 -18.49 -1.07 23.81
N PRO A 255 -18.33 -1.87 24.88
CA PRO A 255 -18.10 -3.32 24.77
C PRO A 255 -19.36 -4.17 24.52
N ASN A 256 -20.49 -3.59 24.09
CA ASN A 256 -21.73 -4.35 23.86
C ASN A 256 -22.49 -3.86 22.61
N ARG A 257 -22.00 -4.20 21.42
CA ARG A 257 -22.81 -4.20 20.20
C ARG A 257 -22.68 -5.55 19.50
N ASN A 258 -23.58 -6.47 19.84
CA ASN A 258 -23.94 -7.55 18.94
C ASN A 258 -24.58 -6.93 17.71
N LEU A 259 -23.87 -6.92 16.58
CA LEU A 259 -24.41 -6.62 15.27
C LEU A 259 -24.18 -7.82 14.36
N SER A 260 -25.26 -8.56 14.15
CA SER A 260 -25.42 -9.40 12.97
C SER A 260 -25.39 -8.45 11.76
N LEU A 261 -24.41 -8.63 10.88
CA LEU A 261 -24.25 -7.85 9.65
C LEU A 261 -24.50 -8.78 8.47
N SER A 262 -25.69 -8.63 7.90
CA SER A 262 -25.95 -8.87 6.48
C SER A 262 -26.26 -7.48 5.89
N PRO A 263 -25.69 -7.07 4.75
CA PRO A 263 -26.04 -5.80 4.15
C PRO A 263 -27.38 -5.96 3.41
N SER A 264 -28.40 -5.17 3.78
CA SER A 264 -29.65 -5.06 3.04
C SER A 264 -29.85 -3.60 2.59
N PRO A 265 -30.54 -3.34 1.47
CA PRO A 265 -30.30 -2.15 0.65
C PRO A 265 -31.07 -0.92 1.13
N SER A 266 -30.41 0.24 0.97
CA SER A 266 -30.91 1.61 0.80
C SER A 266 -32.30 2.00 1.33
N PRO A 267 -32.41 3.17 1.99
CA PRO A 267 -33.56 4.04 1.83
C PRO A 267 -33.17 5.34 1.10
N SER A 268 -33.93 5.64 0.06
CA SER A 268 -33.99 6.91 -0.66
C SER A 268 -34.14 8.12 0.27
N LEU A 269 -33.34 9.17 0.08
CA LEU A 269 -33.63 10.49 0.64
C LEU A 269 -33.36 11.64 -0.34
N SER A 270 -34.26 12.61 -0.24
CA SER A 270 -34.52 13.75 -1.11
C SER A 270 -33.40 14.79 -1.15
N LEU A 271 -33.22 15.42 -2.31
CA LEU A 271 -32.36 16.60 -2.49
C LEU A 271 -32.76 17.78 -1.58
N SER A 272 -31.76 18.37 -0.95
CA SER A 272 -31.70 19.81 -0.70
C SER A 272 -30.26 20.31 -0.88
N PRO A 273 -30.06 21.51 -1.46
CA PRO A 273 -28.78 21.89 -2.07
C PRO A 273 -27.92 22.71 -1.10
N SER A 274 -26.64 22.39 -1.03
CA SER A 274 -25.48 23.29 -0.87
C SER A 274 -24.37 22.59 -0.09
N LEU A 275 -23.60 21.72 -0.75
CA LEU A 275 -22.27 21.35 -0.29
C LEU A 275 -21.27 21.79 -1.34
N LYS A 276 -20.34 22.67 -0.95
CA LYS A 276 -19.23 23.12 -1.80
C LYS A 276 -18.26 21.95 -1.96
N ILE A 277 -18.22 21.37 -3.16
CA ILE A 277 -17.26 20.35 -3.57
C ILE A 277 -15.88 21.02 -3.71
N PRO A 278 -14.82 20.59 -3.00
CA PRO A 278 -13.47 21.06 -3.27
C PRO A 278 -13.00 20.50 -4.61
N LEU A 279 -12.55 21.38 -5.52
CA LEU A 279 -12.00 21.01 -6.81
C LEU A 279 -10.54 20.56 -6.66
N TYR A 280 -10.29 19.28 -6.93
CA TYR A 280 -8.95 18.73 -7.14
C TYR A 280 -8.40 19.24 -8.49
N ARG A 281 -7.19 19.82 -8.50
CA ARG A 281 -6.58 20.37 -9.71
C ARG A 281 -5.24 19.68 -9.99
N CYS A 282 -5.21 18.80 -10.99
CA CYS A 282 -3.98 18.26 -11.57
C CYS A 282 -3.37 19.25 -12.57
N PRO A 283 -2.05 19.53 -12.55
CA PRO A 283 -1.38 20.22 -13.65
C PRO A 283 -1.23 19.26 -14.85
N SER A 284 -1.78 19.66 -15.98
CA SER A 284 -1.73 18.91 -17.24
C SER A 284 -0.46 19.27 -18.01
N ARG A 285 0.51 18.35 -18.13
CA ARG A 285 1.32 18.17 -19.35
C ARG A 285 2.29 16.99 -19.24
N MET A 286 1.98 15.89 -19.93
CA MET A 286 2.98 14.94 -20.39
C MET A 286 3.70 15.54 -21.62
N ARG A 287 5.04 15.49 -21.65
CA ARG A 287 5.78 15.34 -22.92
C ARG A 287 6.20 13.89 -23.00
N GLY A 288 5.69 13.20 -24.02
CA GLY A 288 5.80 11.75 -24.17
C GLY A 288 7.20 11.26 -24.51
N VAL A 289 7.44 10.00 -24.16
CA VAL A 289 8.52 9.11 -24.63
C VAL A 289 7.96 7.67 -24.62
N PRO A 290 8.32 6.80 -25.58
CA PRO A 290 7.42 5.80 -26.14
C PRO A 290 7.50 4.40 -25.50
N ALA A 291 6.44 3.64 -25.76
CA ALA A 291 6.26 2.24 -25.41
C ALA A 291 7.33 1.31 -26.00
N ALA A 292 7.93 0.51 -25.14
CA ALA A 292 8.40 -0.84 -25.46
C ALA A 292 8.52 -1.60 -24.13
N ILE A 293 7.94 -2.79 -24.06
CA ILE A 293 8.56 -4.02 -23.57
C ILE A 293 7.54 -5.15 -23.85
N ARG A 294 8.05 -6.17 -24.56
CA ARG A 294 7.48 -7.51 -24.72
C ARG A 294 7.88 -8.35 -23.52
#